data_AF-A0A349V1Z6-F1
#
_entry.id   AF-A0A349V1Z6-F1
#
_cell.length_a   1.000
_cell.length_b   1.000
_cell.length_c   1.000
_cell.angle_alpha   90.00
_cell.angle_beta   90.00
_cell.angle_gamma   90.00
#
_symmetry.space_group_name_H-M   'P 1'
#
loop_
_entity.id
_entity.type
_entity.pdbx_description
1 polymer ?
#
loop_
_entity_poly.entity_id
_entity_poly.type
_entity_poly.pdbx_seq_one_letter_code
_entity_poly.pdbx_strand_id
1 'polypeptide(L)' 'MKYLHTMVRVKDLDASLDFYCAKLGLVELRRYDEPKGRFTNVFLAAPGDESAQVELTFNWDPEDYGGG' A
#
# COMPACT_ATOMS: atom_id res chain seq x y z
N MET A 1 -10.00 -6.98 20.66
CA MET A 1 -9.78 -6.99 19.20
C MET A 1 -9.02 -5.71 18.84
N LYS A 2 -7.94 -5.77 18.06
CA LYS A 2 -7.21 -4.58 17.58
C LYS A 2 -7.09 -4.65 16.07
N TYR A 3 -7.56 -3.63 15.35
CA TYR A 3 -7.31 -3.48 13.93
C TYR A 3 -5.88 -3.00 13.71
N LEU A 4 -5.20 -3.57 12.71
CA LEU A 4 -3.78 -3.30 12.45
C LEU A 4 -3.58 -2.38 11.24
N HIS A 5 -4.22 -2.72 10.12
CA HIS A 5 -4.15 -1.96 8.89
C HIS A 5 -5.34 -2.30 7.99
N THR A 6 -5.59 -1.45 7.00
CA THR A 6 -6.47 -1.72 5.87
C THR A 6 -5.62 -1.96 4.63
N MET A 7 -5.82 -3.09 3.95
CA MET A 7 -5.07 -3.43 2.74
C MET A 7 -5.87 -3.11 1.49
N VAL A 8 -5.22 -2.46 0.52
CA VAL A 8 -5.74 -2.17 -0.81
C VAL A 8 -4.75 -2.68 -1.85
N ARG A 9 -5.25 -3.47 -2.80
CA ARG A 9 -4.44 -3.89 -3.94
C ARG A 9 -4.43 -2.80 -5.00
N VAL A 10 -3.24 -2.48 -5.52
CA VAL A 10 -3.05 -1.44 -6.53
C VAL A 10 -2.44 -2.02 -7.81
N LYS A 11 -2.78 -1.43 -8.96
CA LYS A 11 -2.24 -1.82 -10.28
C LYS A 11 -0.97 -1.06 -10.66
N ASP A 12 -0.80 0.15 -10.11
CA ASP A 12 0.34 1.01 -10.37
C ASP A 12 0.82 1.58 -9.04
N LEU A 13 2.01 1.16 -8.61
CA LEU A 13 2.56 1.54 -7.32
C LEU A 13 2.98 3.01 -7.29
N ASP A 14 3.55 3.52 -8.38
CA ASP A 14 4.06 4.90 -8.43
C ASP A 14 2.90 5.90 -8.43
N ALA A 15 1.85 5.64 -9.23
CA ALA A 15 0.65 6.46 -9.22
C ALA A 15 -0.06 6.43 -7.86
N SER A 16 -0.03 5.28 -7.18
CA SER A 16 -0.60 5.15 -5.84
C SER A 16 0.20 5.93 -4.79
N LEU A 17 1.53 5.88 -4.85
CA LEU A 17 2.38 6.64 -3.92
C LEU A 17 2.28 8.14 -4.15
N ASP A 18 2.20 8.60 -5.40
CA ASP A 18 1.89 10.01 -5.70
C ASP A 18 0.55 10.44 -5.07
N PHE A 19 -0.49 9.62 -5.23
CA PHE A 19 -1.78 9.92 -4.61
C PHE A 19 -1.73 9.93 -3.08
N TYR A 20 -1.31 8.83 -2.45
CA TYR A 20 -1.36 8.68 -1.01
C TYR A 20 -0.32 9.54 -0.29
N CYS A 21 0.89 9.67 -0.82
CA CYS A 21 1.96 10.41 -0.16
C CYS A 21 2.01 11.87 -0.61
N ALA A 22 2.13 12.14 -1.91
CA ALA A 22 2.32 13.51 -2.37
C ALA A 22 1.04 14.36 -2.30
N LYS A 23 -0.13 13.78 -2.61
CA LYS A 23 -1.41 14.51 -2.64
C LYS A 23 -2.18 14.44 -1.33
N LEU A 24 -2.22 13.27 -0.68
CA LEU A 24 -2.96 13.06 0.57
C LEU A 24 -2.11 13.28 1.82
N GLY A 25 -0.77 13.26 1.71
CA GLY A 25 0.14 13.56 2.81
C GLY A 25 0.45 12.39 3.75
N LEU A 26 0.15 11.14 3.35
CA LEU A 26 0.62 9.98 4.09
C LEU A 26 2.14 9.82 3.94
N VAL A 27 2.76 9.11 4.87
CA VAL A 27 4.18 8.80 4.84
C VAL A 27 4.40 7.30 4.76
N GLU A 28 5.38 6.89 3.97
CA GLU A 28 5.82 5.50 3.92
C GLU A 28 6.54 5.12 5.21
N LEU A 29 6.01 4.11 5.90
CA LEU A 29 6.58 3.58 7.14
C LEU A 29 7.49 2.38 6.87
N ARG A 30 7.09 1.52 5.93
CA ARG A 30 7.79 0.28 5.61
C ARG A 30 7.44 -0.22 4.22
N ARG A 31 8.43 -0.78 3.55
CA ARG A 31 8.28 -1.51 2.29
C ARG A 31 8.88 -2.89 2.40
N TYR A 32 8.21 -3.86 1.78
CA TYR A 32 8.65 -5.24 1.72
C TYR A 32 8.42 -5.80 0.31
N ASP A 33 9.49 -6.28 -0.31
CA ASP A 33 9.44 -6.98 -1.58
C ASP A 33 9.54 -8.49 -1.33
N GLU A 34 8.67 -9.27 -1.96
CA GLU A 34 8.67 -10.74 -1.90
C GLU A 34 8.94 -11.32 -3.29
N PRO A 35 10.22 -11.52 -3.68
CA PRO A 35 10.56 -11.95 -5.02
C PRO A 35 10.00 -13.31 -5.41
N LYS A 36 9.81 -14.23 -4.45
CA LYS A 36 9.25 -15.56 -4.74
C LYS A 36 7.75 -15.49 -4.99
N GLY A 37 7.06 -14.61 -4.27
CA GLY A 37 5.63 -14.34 -4.43
C GLY A 37 5.31 -13.30 -5.50
N ARG A 38 6.33 -12.59 -6.01
CA ARG A 38 6.25 -11.55 -7.05
C ARG A 38 5.30 -10.41 -6.69
N PHE A 39 5.46 -9.85 -5.50
CA PHE A 39 4.71 -8.67 -5.07
C PHE A 39 5.54 -7.75 -4.16
N THR A 40 5.05 -6.52 -4.01
CA THR A 40 5.56 -5.49 -3.09
C THR A 40 4.42 -5.04 -2.17
N ASN A 41 4.66 -4.98 -0.86
CA ASN A 41 3.78 -4.35 0.11
C ASN A 41 4.39 -3.04 0.61
N VAL A 42 3.59 -1.97 0.67
CA VAL A 42 4.00 -0.67 1.23
C VAL A 42 3.01 -0.24 2.29
N PHE A 43 3.50 0.02 3.51
CA PHE A 43 2.70 0.46 4.64
C PHE A 43 2.81 1.98 4.79
N LEU A 44 1.67 2.65 4.77
CA LEU A 44 1.53 4.10 4.84
C LEU A 44 0.72 4.48 6.08
N ALA A 45 0.98 5.66 6.64
CA ALA A 45 0.13 6.24 7.68
C ALA A 45 0.15 7.77 7.63
N ALA A 46 -0.80 8.41 8.31
CA ALA A 46 -0.74 9.85 8.53
C ALA A 46 0.37 10.17 9.55
N PRO A 47 1.11 11.28 9.41
CA PRO A 47 2.10 11.68 10.40
C PRO A 47 1.52 11.78 11.81
N GLY A 48 2.10 11.05 12.77
CA GLY A 48 1.63 11.02 14.16
C GLY A 48 0.45 10.08 14.44
N ASP A 49 -0.01 9.32 13.44
CA ASP A 49 -0.97 8.22 13.63
C ASP A 49 -0.51 6.94 12.92
N GLU A 50 0.70 6.48 13.25
CA GLU A 50 1.30 5.26 12.70
C GLU A 50 0.55 3.97 13.10
N SER A 51 -0.47 4.10 13.94
CA SER A 51 -1.33 3.01 14.40
C SER A 51 -2.44 2.65 13.40
N ALA A 52 -2.83 3.61 12.55
CA ALA A 52 -3.89 3.46 11.55
C ALA A 52 -3.29 3.35 10.13
N GLN A 53 -2.76 2.16 9.80
CA GLN A 53 -1.98 1.98 8.56
C GLN A 53 -2.86 1.60 7.36
N VAL A 54 -2.47 2.10 6.19
CA VAL A 54 -2.91 1.60 4.88
C VAL A 54 -1.78 0.77 4.28
N GLU A 55 -2.06 -0.48 3.93
CA GLU A 55 -1.14 -1.34 3.21
C GLU A 55 -1.50 -1.33 1.72
N LEU A 56 -0.57 -0.93 0.86
CA LEU A 56 -0.68 -1.08 -0.58
C LEU A 56 0.00 -2.38 -0.99
N THR A 57 -0.73 -3.29 -1.63
CA THR A 57 -0.16 -4.49 -2.26
C THR A 57 -0.12 -4.32 -3.76
N PHE A 58 1.09 -4.39 -4.34
CA PHE A 58 1.33 -4.35 -5.77
C PHE A 58 1.87 -5.70 -6.24
N ASN A 59 1.10 -6.41 -7.07
CA ASN A 59 1.56 -7.63 -7.74
C ASN A 59 2.39 -7.24 -8.97
N TRP A 60 3.58 -7.83 -9.12
CA TRP A 60 4.48 -7.52 -10.24
C TRP A 60 3.98 -8.08 -11.57
N ASP A 61 3.17 -9.14 -11.49
CA ASP A 61 2.45 -9.68 -12.63
C ASP A 61 1.05 -9.06 -12.63
N PRO A 62 0.75 -8.17 -13.59
CA PRO A 62 -0.50 -7.43 -13.60
C PRO A 62 -1.68 -8.35 -13.93
N GLU A 63 -2.71 -8.27 -13.09
CA GLU A 63 -4.00 -8.89 -13.34
C GLU A 63 -5.08 -7.80 -13.42
N ASP A 64 -6.07 -8.01 -14.28
CA ASP A 64 -7.26 -7.18 -14.25
C ASP A 64 -8.09 -7.52 -13.02
N TYR A 65 -7.96 -6.67 -11.99
CA TYR A 65 -8.87 -6.72 -10.85
C TYR A 65 -10.29 -6.39 -11.34
N GLY A 66 -11.20 -7.35 -11.19
CA GLY A 66 -12.63 -7.12 -11.32
C GLY A 66 -13.13 -6.13 -10.26
N GLY A 67 -14.27 -5.48 -10.53
CA GLY A 67 -14.87 -4.51 -9.62
C GLY A 67 -15.38 -5.13 -8.31
N GLY A 68 -15.34 -4.34 -7.23
CA GLY A 68 -15.99 -4.63 -5.94
C GLY A 68 -17.43 -4.16 -5.90
#